data_AF-A0A7J8A668-F1
#
_entry.id   AF-A0A7J8A668-F1
#
_cell.length_a   1.000
_cell.length_b   1.000
_cell.length_c   1.000
_cell.angle_alpha   90.00
_cell.angle_beta   90.00
_cell.angle_gamma   90.00
#
_symmetry.space_group_name_H-M   'P 1'
#
loop_
_entity.id
_entity.type
_entity.pdbx_description
1 polymer ?
#
loop_
_entity_poly.entity_id
_entity_poly.type
_entity_poly.pdbx_seq_one_letter_code
_entity_poly.pdbx_strand_id
1 'polypeptide(L)'
;MEFGAWSSVIITGLPLIKEALVHQGHNFLNRPMSPVRKRIFKTNGLIMSNGQEWKEQRRFTLTTLRNFGLGKKSLEECMQEEAYQLNQAIEEENGQPFNPHFKINKAVSNIICSITFGERFEYQDSQFQEMLRLLDDIIVMEVSVWNQK
;
A
#
# COMPACT_ATOMS: atom_id res chain seq x y z
N MET A 1 9.93 18.08 -17.80
CA MET A 1 10.28 18.57 -16.46
C MET A 1 11.36 17.65 -15.93
N GLU A 2 12.43 18.19 -15.38
CA GLU A 2 13.52 17.39 -14.84
C GLU A 2 13.34 17.24 -13.32
N PHE A 3 13.38 16.01 -12.81
CA PHE A 3 13.44 15.70 -11.38
C PHE A 3 14.83 15.14 -11.07
N GLY A 4 15.74 15.99 -10.63
CA GLY A 4 17.16 15.63 -10.52
C GLY A 4 17.70 15.12 -11.86
N ALA A 5 18.17 13.87 -11.91
CA ALA A 5 18.69 13.23 -13.12
C ALA A 5 17.61 12.61 -14.04
N TRP A 6 16.32 12.81 -13.75
CA TRP A 6 15.22 12.10 -14.39
C TRP A 6 14.38 13.03 -15.26
N SER A 7 14.40 12.80 -16.58
CA SER A 7 13.49 13.48 -17.48
C SER A 7 12.08 12.91 -17.35
N SER A 8 11.13 13.81 -17.13
CA SER A 8 9.76 13.47 -16.76
C SER A 8 8.72 14.31 -17.51
N VAL A 9 7.58 13.70 -17.77
CA VAL A 9 6.41 14.35 -18.38
C VAL A 9 5.29 14.35 -17.35
N ILE A 10 4.73 15.54 -17.08
CA ILE A 10 3.55 15.66 -16.22
C ILE A 10 2.31 15.65 -17.10
N ILE A 11 1.43 14.69 -16.86
CA ILE A 11 0.12 14.61 -17.50
C ILE A 11 -0.92 15.18 -16.53
N THR A 12 -1.58 16.27 -16.92
CA THR A 12 -2.61 16.93 -16.10
C THR A 12 -3.92 17.03 -16.86
N GLY A 13 -5.04 16.97 -16.16
CA GLY A 13 -6.38 17.00 -16.74
C GLY A 13 -6.93 15.63 -17.09
N LEU A 14 -8.20 15.41 -16.74
CA LEU A 14 -8.87 14.11 -16.89
C LEU A 14 -8.82 13.55 -18.33
N PRO A 15 -9.01 14.34 -19.41
CA PRO A 15 -8.94 13.81 -20.77
C PRO A 15 -7.57 13.19 -21.10
N LEU A 16 -6.48 13.88 -20.75
CA LEU A 16 -5.12 13.40 -21.02
C LEU A 16 -4.74 12.21 -20.13
N ILE A 17 -5.20 12.20 -18.87
CA ILE A 17 -4.99 11.06 -17.96
C ILE A 17 -5.67 9.81 -18.51
N LYS A 18 -6.91 9.92 -19.02
CA LYS A 18 -7.62 8.80 -19.66
C LYS A 18 -6.91 8.36 -20.95
N GLU A 19 -6.47 9.31 -21.76
CA GLU A 19 -5.75 9.01 -22.99
C GLU A 19 -4.48 8.18 -22.69
N ALA A 20 -3.65 8.62 -21.74
CA ALA A 20 -2.41 7.93 -21.42
C ALA A 20 -2.63 6.60 -20.69
N LEU A 21 -3.47 6.57 -19.65
CA LEU A 21 -3.57 5.40 -18.77
C LEU A 21 -4.62 4.37 -19.19
N VAL A 22 -5.61 4.75 -20.02
CA VAL A 22 -6.68 3.86 -20.48
C VAL A 22 -6.53 3.56 -21.97
N HIS A 23 -6.58 4.58 -22.83
CA HIS A 23 -6.56 4.36 -24.28
C HIS A 23 -5.18 3.90 -24.79
N GLN A 24 -4.11 4.51 -24.26
CA GLN A 24 -2.73 4.18 -24.57
C GLN A 24 -2.05 3.41 -23.44
N GLY A 25 -2.82 2.79 -22.54
CA GLY A 25 -2.30 2.20 -21.30
C GLY A 25 -1.16 1.20 -21.52
N HIS A 26 -1.13 0.49 -22.64
CA HIS A 26 -0.06 -0.45 -23.01
C HIS A 26 1.33 0.22 -23.14
N ASN A 27 1.39 1.50 -23.51
CA ASN A 27 2.62 2.28 -23.59
C ASN A 27 3.11 2.76 -22.22
N PHE A 28 2.22 2.82 -21.22
CA PHE A 28 2.49 3.36 -19.88
C PHE A 28 2.44 2.28 -18.78
N LEU A 29 2.65 1.01 -19.14
CA LEU A 29 2.59 -0.11 -18.18
C LEU A 29 3.80 -0.18 -17.26
N ASN A 30 4.93 0.40 -17.64
CA ASN A 30 6.17 0.20 -16.90
C ASN A 30 6.23 1.02 -15.61
N ARG A 31 6.85 0.43 -14.57
CA ARG A 31 7.07 1.06 -13.26
C ARG A 31 8.43 1.78 -13.24
N PRO A 32 8.48 3.09 -12.96
CA PRO A 32 9.75 3.80 -12.79
C PRO A 32 10.47 3.31 -11.53
N MET A 33 11.79 3.18 -11.61
CA MET A 33 12.63 2.53 -10.60
C MET A 33 13.55 3.52 -9.87
N SER A 34 13.11 4.08 -8.74
CA SER A 34 13.98 4.94 -7.93
C SER A 34 15.14 4.16 -7.30
N PRO A 35 16.25 4.83 -6.90
CA PRO A 35 17.35 4.18 -6.19
C PRO A 35 16.92 3.43 -4.92
N VAL A 36 15.97 4.00 -4.16
CA VAL A 36 15.39 3.38 -2.96
C VAL A 36 14.68 2.08 -3.33
N ARG A 37 13.81 2.11 -4.33
CA ARG A 37 13.10 0.90 -4.81
C ARG A 37 14.07 -0.17 -5.29
N LYS A 38 15.10 0.22 -6.05
CA LYS A 38 16.13 -0.72 -6.54
C LYS A 38 16.91 -1.36 -5.39
N ARG A 39 17.18 -0.64 -4.31
CA ARG A 39 17.90 -1.17 -3.15
C ARG A 39 17.05 -2.16 -2.35
N ILE A 40 15.77 -1.85 -2.13
CA ILE A 40 14.86 -2.65 -1.29
C ILE A 40 14.29 -3.84 -2.08
N PHE A 41 13.72 -3.57 -3.25
CA PHE A 41 12.95 -4.55 -4.03
C PHE A 41 13.70 -5.08 -5.26
N LYS A 42 14.83 -4.48 -5.63
CA LYS A 42 15.52 -4.71 -6.91
C LYS A 42 14.58 -4.40 -8.08
N THR A 43 14.01 -5.44 -8.69
CA THR A 43 13.01 -5.36 -9.75
C THR A 43 11.88 -6.37 -9.52
N ASN A 44 11.79 -6.91 -8.31
CA ASN A 44 10.95 -8.06 -8.01
C ASN A 44 9.66 -7.63 -7.32
N GLY A 45 8.69 -8.54 -7.28
CA GLY A 45 7.43 -8.34 -6.58
C GLY A 45 6.39 -7.59 -7.42
N LEU A 46 5.15 -7.64 -6.97
CA LEU A 46 3.99 -7.23 -7.77
C LEU A 46 3.98 -5.74 -8.13
N ILE A 47 4.47 -4.88 -7.24
CA ILE A 47 4.39 -3.43 -7.38
C ILE A 47 5.55 -2.88 -8.24
N MET A 48 6.71 -3.54 -8.23
CA MET A 48 7.96 -3.03 -8.80
C MET A 48 8.43 -3.77 -10.06
N SER A 49 7.92 -4.97 -10.32
CA SER A 49 8.26 -5.74 -11.53
C SER A 49 7.56 -5.21 -12.79
N ASN A 50 8.11 -5.59 -13.95
CA ASN A 50 7.57 -5.25 -15.27
C ASN A 50 7.52 -6.50 -16.17
N GLY A 51 6.87 -6.38 -17.32
CA GLY A 51 6.86 -7.45 -18.33
C GLY A 51 6.16 -8.73 -17.86
N GLN A 52 6.75 -9.88 -18.17
CA GLN A 52 6.14 -11.19 -17.90
C GLN A 52 6.07 -11.50 -16.40
N GLU A 53 7.10 -11.16 -15.63
CA GLU A 53 7.12 -11.37 -14.18
C GLU A 53 5.94 -10.67 -13.50
N TRP A 54 5.69 -9.41 -13.85
CA TRP A 54 4.55 -8.65 -13.34
C TRP A 54 3.21 -9.29 -13.71
N LYS A 55 3.04 -9.74 -14.96
CA LYS A 55 1.79 -10.38 -15.42
C LYS A 55 1.49 -11.66 -14.64
N GLU A 56 2.52 -12.47 -14.40
CA GLU A 56 2.38 -13.73 -13.66
C GLU A 56 2.09 -13.50 -12.19
N GLN A 57 2.85 -12.63 -11.53
CA GLN A 57 2.62 -12.28 -10.12
C GLN A 57 1.25 -11.63 -9.94
N ARG A 58 0.83 -10.71 -10.82
CA ARG A 58 -0.49 -10.08 -10.76
C ARG A 58 -1.61 -11.11 -10.88
N ARG A 59 -1.50 -12.03 -11.84
CA ARG A 59 -2.51 -13.09 -12.04
C ARG A 59 -2.58 -14.01 -10.81
N PHE A 60 -1.43 -14.41 -10.28
CA PHE A 60 -1.35 -15.24 -9.08
C PHE A 60 -1.97 -14.51 -7.88
N THR A 61 -1.50 -13.30 -7.55
CA THR A 61 -1.98 -12.54 -6.39
C THR A 61 -3.48 -12.26 -6.46
N LEU A 62 -4.02 -11.83 -7.60
CA LEU A 62 -5.46 -11.57 -7.72
C LEU A 62 -6.30 -12.84 -7.54
N THR A 63 -5.82 -13.97 -8.04
CA THR A 63 -6.49 -15.27 -7.85
C THR A 63 -6.44 -15.68 -6.38
N THR A 64 -5.27 -15.60 -5.76
CA THR A 64 -5.05 -15.96 -4.35
C THR A 64 -5.86 -15.08 -3.41
N LEU A 65 -5.88 -13.76 -3.60
CA LEU A 65 -6.67 -12.85 -2.78
C LEU A 65 -8.17 -13.15 -2.87
N ARG A 66 -8.71 -13.45 -4.07
CA ARG A 66 -10.11 -13.88 -4.22
C ARG A 66 -10.39 -15.20 -3.51
N ASN A 67 -9.44 -16.13 -3.53
CA ASN A 67 -9.55 -17.39 -2.81
C ASN A 67 -9.62 -17.15 -1.29
N PHE A 68 -8.79 -16.25 -0.76
CA PHE A 68 -8.75 -15.84 0.65
C PHE A 68 -9.82 -14.84 1.07
N GLY A 69 -10.81 -14.56 0.22
CA GLY A 69 -12.00 -13.81 0.63
C GLY A 69 -12.12 -12.39 0.09
N LEU A 70 -11.18 -11.92 -0.73
CA LEU A 70 -11.33 -10.63 -1.41
C LEU A 70 -12.61 -10.64 -2.27
N GLY A 71 -13.54 -9.74 -1.94
CA GLY A 71 -14.86 -9.65 -2.57
C GLY A 71 -15.88 -10.68 -2.05
N LYS A 72 -15.61 -11.35 -0.93
CA LYS A 72 -16.52 -12.27 -0.25
C LYS A 72 -16.87 -11.74 1.16
N LYS A 73 -17.92 -12.31 1.75
CA LYS A 73 -18.37 -11.98 3.11
C LYS A 73 -17.31 -12.19 4.19
N SER A 74 -16.38 -13.14 4.01
CA SER A 74 -15.30 -13.38 4.98
C SER A 74 -14.37 -12.16 5.15
N LEU A 75 -14.13 -11.40 4.08
CA LEU A 75 -13.37 -10.16 4.18
C LEU A 75 -14.18 -9.08 4.91
N GLU A 76 -15.47 -8.99 4.64
CA GLU A 76 -16.37 -8.07 5.33
C GLU A 76 -16.39 -8.34 6.84
N GLU A 77 -16.44 -9.61 7.25
CA GLU A 77 -16.39 -10.02 8.67
C GLU A 77 -15.07 -9.59 9.32
N CYS A 78 -13.93 -9.77 8.65
CA CYS A 78 -12.63 -9.26 9.12
C CYS A 78 -12.61 -7.73 9.24
N MET A 79 -13.21 -7.01 8.28
CA MET A 79 -13.33 -5.55 8.34
C MET A 79 -14.22 -5.10 9.50
N GLN A 80 -15.31 -5.80 9.78
CA GLN A 80 -16.20 -5.51 10.91
C GLN A 80 -15.50 -5.76 12.25
N GLU A 81 -14.73 -6.83 12.36
CA GLU A 81 -13.93 -7.12 13.55
C GLU A 81 -12.90 -6.01 13.81
N GLU A 82 -12.12 -5.59 12.81
CA GLU A 82 -11.14 -4.52 13.01
C GLU A 82 -11.78 -3.14 13.20
N ALA A 83 -12.98 -2.89 12.65
CA ALA A 83 -13.75 -1.69 12.98
C ALA A 83 -14.18 -1.68 14.45
N TYR A 84 -14.58 -2.82 15.00
CA TYR A 84 -14.89 -2.95 16.43
C TYR A 84 -13.65 -2.70 17.30
N GLN A 85 -12.50 -3.32 16.97
CA GLN A 85 -11.23 -3.13 17.69
C GLN A 85 -10.76 -1.66 17.65
N LEU A 86 -10.89 -1.01 16.50
CA LEU A 86 -10.58 0.40 16.34
C LEU A 86 -11.47 1.29 17.23
N ASN A 87 -12.77 1.00 17.30
CA ASN A 87 -13.68 1.74 18.16
C ASN A 87 -13.27 1.63 19.63
N GLN A 88 -12.97 0.42 20.12
CA GLN A 88 -12.48 0.23 21.48
C GLN A 88 -11.20 1.03 21.74
N ALA A 89 -10.24 0.99 20.81
CA ALA A 89 -9.01 1.75 20.92
C ALA A 89 -9.22 3.27 20.91
N ILE A 90 -10.28 3.78 20.26
CA ILE A 90 -10.64 5.20 20.28
C ILE A 90 -11.33 5.56 21.60
N GLU A 91 -12.19 4.69 22.14
CA GLU A 91 -12.87 4.90 23.42
C GLU A 91 -11.86 5.04 24.58
N GLU A 92 -10.73 4.34 24.52
CA GLU A 92 -9.62 4.46 25.49
C GLU A 92 -9.04 5.89 25.60
N GLU A 93 -9.21 6.73 24.57
CA GLU A 93 -8.74 8.11 24.59
C GLU A 93 -9.63 9.01 25.47
N ASN A 94 -10.77 8.50 25.96
CA ASN A 94 -11.64 9.19 26.93
C ASN A 94 -12.05 10.61 26.51
N GLY A 95 -12.31 10.79 25.21
CA GLY A 95 -12.68 12.08 24.62
C GLY A 95 -11.57 13.13 24.57
N GLN A 96 -10.34 12.78 24.94
CA GLN A 96 -9.19 13.67 24.82
C GLN A 96 -8.73 13.78 23.35
N PRO A 97 -8.11 14.90 22.96
CA PRO A 97 -7.46 15.00 21.66
C PRO A 97 -6.33 13.97 21.53
N PHE A 98 -6.32 13.22 20.44
CA PHE A 98 -5.28 12.23 20.13
C PHE A 98 -4.97 12.22 18.63
N ASN A 99 -3.84 11.59 18.25
CA ASN A 99 -3.50 11.36 16.84
C ASN A 99 -4.03 9.99 16.38
N PRO A 100 -5.01 9.92 15.46
CA PRO A 100 -5.61 8.66 15.05
C PRO A 100 -4.75 7.85 14.07
N HIS A 101 -3.69 8.45 13.51
CA HIS A 101 -2.87 7.86 12.44
C HIS A 101 -2.46 6.41 12.73
N PHE A 102 -1.86 6.16 13.89
CA PHE A 102 -1.39 4.82 14.25
C PHE A 102 -2.51 3.84 14.57
N LYS A 103 -3.63 4.28 15.15
CA LYS A 103 -4.77 3.38 15.44
C LYS A 103 -5.43 2.93 14.14
N ILE A 104 -5.64 3.86 13.19
CA ILE A 104 -6.18 3.54 11.87
C ILE A 104 -5.24 2.62 11.10
N ASN A 105 -3.94 2.91 11.08
CA ASN A 105 -2.96 2.08 10.38
C ASN A 105 -2.92 0.65 10.94
N LYS A 106 -3.00 0.48 12.27
CA LYS A 106 -3.12 -0.86 12.89
C LYS A 106 -4.35 -1.62 12.38
N ALA A 107 -5.52 -0.99 12.40
CA ALA A 107 -6.77 -1.61 11.93
C ALA A 107 -6.68 -2.05 10.47
N VAL A 108 -6.22 -1.15 9.59
CA VAL A 108 -6.06 -1.44 8.15
C VAL A 108 -5.02 -2.52 7.91
N SER A 109 -3.89 -2.48 8.62
CA SER A 109 -2.85 -3.49 8.51
C SER A 109 -3.33 -4.85 9.01
N ASN A 110 -4.11 -4.92 10.09
CA ASN A 110 -4.69 -6.18 10.56
C ASN A 110 -5.66 -6.79 9.56
N ILE A 111 -6.46 -6.00 8.84
CA ILE A 111 -7.28 -6.53 7.74
C ILE A 111 -6.40 -7.23 6.69
N ILE A 112 -5.27 -6.62 6.34
CA ILE A 112 -4.31 -7.22 5.40
C ILE A 112 -3.67 -8.47 6.01
N CYS A 113 -3.20 -8.40 7.26
CA CYS A 113 -2.58 -9.52 7.98
C CYS A 113 -3.51 -10.72 8.11
N SER A 114 -4.78 -10.51 8.42
CA SER A 114 -5.76 -11.59 8.48
C SER A 114 -5.93 -12.30 7.13
N ILE A 115 -5.84 -11.56 6.01
CA ILE A 115 -5.91 -12.16 4.67
C ILE A 115 -4.60 -12.86 4.28
N THR A 116 -3.45 -12.28 4.65
CA THR A 116 -2.14 -12.76 4.18
C THR A 116 -1.49 -13.78 5.09
N PHE A 117 -1.64 -13.63 6.40
CA PHE A 117 -1.07 -14.48 7.45
C PHE A 117 -2.13 -15.37 8.11
N GLY A 118 -3.41 -15.07 7.93
CA GLY A 118 -4.50 -15.82 8.55
C GLY A 118 -4.81 -15.38 9.98
N GLU A 119 -4.11 -14.36 10.50
CA GLU A 119 -4.26 -13.87 11.87
C GLU A 119 -4.06 -12.35 11.96
N ARG A 120 -4.66 -11.77 13.00
CA ARG A 120 -4.48 -10.37 13.41
C ARG A 120 -3.40 -10.24 14.47
N PHE A 121 -2.79 -9.08 14.56
CA PHE A 121 -1.88 -8.72 15.65
C PHE A 121 -2.61 -7.88 16.71
N GLU A 122 -2.20 -8.03 17.97
CA GLU A 122 -2.72 -7.19 19.04
C GLU A 122 -2.26 -5.75 18.88
N TYR A 123 -3.11 -4.80 19.28
CA TYR A 123 -2.80 -3.38 19.10
C TYR A 123 -1.61 -2.94 19.94
N GLN A 124 -1.33 -3.61 21.05
CA GLN A 124 -0.21 -3.37 21.95
C GLN A 124 1.04 -4.21 21.60
N ASP A 125 0.99 -5.03 20.55
CA ASP A 125 2.16 -5.77 20.09
C ASP A 125 3.27 -4.79 19.64
N SER A 126 4.40 -4.82 20.35
CA SER A 126 5.51 -3.91 20.13
C SER A 126 6.25 -4.16 18.82
N GLN A 127 6.33 -5.42 18.37
CA GLN A 127 6.97 -5.76 17.09
C GLN A 127 6.11 -5.29 15.92
N PHE A 128 4.80 -5.50 15.99
CA PHE A 128 3.85 -5.02 14.99
C PHE A 128 3.87 -3.49 14.92
N GLN A 129 3.84 -2.81 16.07
CA GLN A 129 3.95 -1.35 16.13
C GLN A 129 5.23 -0.83 15.49
N GLU A 130 6.37 -1.45 15.80
CA GLU A 130 7.66 -1.05 15.22
C GLU A 130 7.70 -1.30 13.72
N MET A 131 7.16 -2.43 13.26
CA MET A 131 7.04 -2.72 11.82
C MET A 131 6.21 -1.64 11.10
N LEU A 132 5.06 -1.23 11.66
CA LEU A 132 4.23 -0.17 11.06
C LEU A 132 4.95 1.18 11.03
N ARG A 133 5.68 1.51 12.09
CA ARG A 133 6.49 2.73 12.16
C ARG A 133 7.58 2.75 11.08
N LEU A 134 8.29 1.63 10.92
CA LEU A 134 9.32 1.49 9.88
C LEU A 134 8.73 1.57 8.47
N LEU A 135 7.54 1.02 8.24
CA LEU A 135 6.85 1.14 6.95
C LEU A 135 6.48 2.59 6.63
N ASP A 136 6.00 3.34 7.62
CA ASP A 136 5.68 4.77 7.46
C ASP A 136 6.94 5.59 7.11
N ASP A 137 8.04 5.36 7.84
CA ASP A 137 9.33 6.00 7.57
C ASP A 137 9.83 5.71 6.14
N ILE A 138 9.70 4.47 5.67
CA ILE A 138 10.08 4.07 4.31
C ILE A 138 9.27 4.82 3.25
N ILE A 139 7.96 4.96 3.46
CA ILE A 139 7.07 5.68 2.54
C ILE A 139 7.46 7.16 2.49
N VAL A 140 7.69 7.80 3.65
CA VAL A 140 8.13 9.20 3.73
C VAL A 140 9.47 9.39 3.03
N MET A 141 10.44 8.50 3.28
CA MET A 141 11.74 8.53 2.62
C MET A 141 11.59 8.43 1.10
N GLU A 142 10.77 7.49 0.61
CA GLU A 142 10.54 7.32 -0.83
C GLU A 142 9.95 8.57 -1.47
N VAL A 143 8.94 9.18 -0.84
CA VAL A 143 8.32 10.42 -1.35
C VAL A 143 9.31 11.58 -1.31
N SER A 144 10.13 11.69 -0.27
CA SER A 144 11.11 12.77 -0.14
C SER A 144 12.18 12.76 -1.24
N VAL A 145 12.55 11.58 -1.77
CA VAL A 145 13.50 11.45 -2.89
C VAL A 145 12.99 12.16 -4.15
N TRP A 146 11.69 12.22 -4.36
CA TRP A 146 11.08 12.94 -5.48
C TRP A 146 10.97 14.45 -5.25
N ASN A 147 11.18 14.92 -4.02
CA ASN A 147 11.06 16.32 -3.63
C ASN A 147 12.40 17.06 -3.47
N GLN A 148 13.54 16.38 -3.67
CA GLN A 148 14.85 17.02 -3.62
C GLN A 148 15.06 17.88 -4.89
N LYS A 149 15.05 19.20 -4.71
CA LYS A 149 15.48 20.19 -5.71
C LYS A 149 16.99 20.23 -5.84
#